data_AF-A0A950CX73-F1
#
_entry.id   AF-A0A950CX73-F1
#
_cell.length_a   1.000
_cell.length_b   1.000
_cell.length_c   1.000
_cell.angle_alpha   90.00
_cell.angle_beta   90.00
_cell.angle_gamma   90.00
#
_symmetry.space_group_name_H-M   'P 1'
#
loop_
_entity.id
_entity.type
_entity.pdbx_description
1 polymer ?
#
loop_
_entity_poly.entity_id
_entity_poly.type
_entity_poly.pdbx_seq_one_letter_code
_entity_poly.pdbx_strand_id
1 'polypeptide(L)'
;MPTKTNVTLNQRDAFTQFVHELIGGGIRRNTFTQWELDLLFDLEKLPVRKSARGQILRRYAKAVSQAMTNGAPAPPRLRDFFALEMERQHAEMLAARGEGLSEEHVLAHAVS
;
A
#
# COMPACT_ATOMS: atom_id res chain seq x y z
N MET A 1 24.98 -4.27 -20.19
CA MET A 1 23.99 -4.84 -19.24
C MET A 1 23.46 -3.72 -18.37
N PRO A 2 22.15 -3.45 -18.30
CA PRO A 2 21.62 -2.50 -17.34
C PRO A 2 21.81 -3.06 -15.92
N THR A 3 22.53 -2.31 -15.09
CA THR A 3 22.76 -2.63 -13.68
C THR A 3 21.43 -2.51 -12.91
N LYS A 4 21.20 -3.40 -11.93
CA LYS A 4 19.95 -3.49 -11.14
C LYS A 4 19.49 -2.13 -10.58
N THR A 5 20.42 -1.21 -10.35
CA THR A 5 20.19 0.17 -9.88
C THR A 5 19.43 1.07 -10.87
N ASN A 6 19.60 0.89 -12.20
CA ASN A 6 18.92 1.71 -13.21
C ASN A 6 17.45 1.27 -13.41
N VAL A 7 17.17 -0.02 -13.25
CA VAL A 7 15.81 -0.57 -13.41
C VAL A 7 14.92 -0.18 -12.22
N THR A 8 15.46 -0.17 -11.00
CA THR A 8 14.73 0.23 -9.79
C THR A 8 14.39 1.72 -9.75
N LEU A 9 15.26 2.59 -10.29
CA LEU A 9 14.98 4.02 -10.44
C LEU A 9 13.81 4.28 -11.41
N ASN A 10 13.83 3.66 -12.59
CA ASN A 10 12.75 3.79 -13.56
C ASN A 10 11.41 3.26 -13.04
N GLN A 11 11.41 2.18 -12.27
CA GLN A 11 10.19 1.63 -11.68
C GLN A 11 9.63 2.52 -10.57
N ARG A 12 10.48 3.13 -9.74
CA ARG A 12 10.06 4.06 -8.69
C ARG A 12 9.41 5.32 -9.28
N ASP A 13 10.00 5.86 -10.33
CA ASP A 13 9.49 7.08 -10.97
C ASP A 13 8.17 6.79 -11.71
N ALA A 14 8.09 5.65 -12.42
CA ALA A 14 6.85 5.19 -13.05
C ALA A 14 5.73 4.98 -12.01
N PHE A 15 6.06 4.37 -10.87
CA PHE A 15 5.12 4.16 -9.77
C PHE A 15 4.60 5.48 -9.19
N THR A 16 5.49 6.42 -8.91
CA THR A 16 5.12 7.73 -8.33
C THR A 16 4.22 8.51 -9.28
N GLN A 17 4.57 8.52 -10.57
CA GLN A 17 3.76 9.15 -11.60
C GLN A 17 2.38 8.51 -11.72
N PHE A 18 2.30 7.18 -11.72
CA PHE A 18 1.04 6.45 -11.78
C PHE A 18 0.14 6.75 -10.57
N VAL A 19 0.70 6.77 -9.36
CA VAL A 19 -0.06 7.13 -8.15
C VAL A 19 -0.57 8.58 -8.21
N HIS A 20 0.21 9.52 -8.73
CA HIS A 20 -0.25 10.90 -8.92
C HIS A 20 -1.41 10.98 -9.91
N GLU A 21 -1.36 10.23 -11.02
CA GLU A 21 -2.46 10.13 -11.99
C GLU A 21 -3.73 9.54 -11.36
N LEU A 22 -3.59 8.51 -10.51
CA LEU A 22 -4.69 7.93 -9.75
C LEU A 22 -5.34 8.92 -8.78
N ILE A 23 -4.51 9.68 -8.06
CA ILE A 23 -5.00 10.70 -7.12
C ILE A 23 -5.70 11.85 -7.87
N GLY A 24 -5.18 12.23 -9.03
CA GLY A 24 -5.76 13.26 -9.89
C GLY A 24 -7.07 12.84 -10.58
N GLY A 25 -7.45 11.57 -10.50
CA GLY A 25 -8.70 11.04 -11.08
C GLY A 25 -8.69 10.98 -12.61
N GLY A 26 -7.52 11.09 -13.24
CA GLY A 26 -7.39 11.24 -14.68
C GLY A 26 -6.30 10.34 -15.25
N ILE A 27 -6.60 9.04 -15.39
CA ILE A 27 -5.73 8.13 -16.12
C ILE A 27 -5.98 8.35 -17.61
N ARG A 28 -5.06 9.05 -18.29
CA ARG A 28 -5.16 9.30 -19.74
C ARG A 28 -4.45 8.25 -20.59
N ARG A 29 -3.97 7.17 -19.97
CA ARG A 29 -3.15 6.15 -20.60
C ARG A 29 -4.02 4.93 -20.91
N ASN A 30 -3.83 4.37 -22.10
CA ASN A 30 -4.53 3.16 -22.57
C ASN A 30 -3.69 1.89 -22.43
N THR A 31 -2.44 2.02 -21.97
CA THR A 31 -1.49 0.92 -21.82
C THR A 31 -1.04 0.86 -20.38
N PHE A 32 -1.27 -0.29 -19.75
CA PHE A 32 -0.85 -0.59 -18.38
C PHE A 32 0.06 -1.79 -18.38
N THR A 33 1.05 -1.76 -17.49
CA THR A 33 1.87 -2.90 -17.13
C THR A 33 1.12 -3.78 -16.11
N GLN A 34 1.56 -5.03 -15.96
CA GLN A 34 0.89 -6.01 -15.09
C GLN A 34 0.71 -5.49 -13.65
N TRP A 35 1.76 -4.87 -13.08
CA TRP A 35 1.70 -4.37 -11.71
C TRP A 35 0.78 -3.14 -11.57
N GLU A 36 0.64 -2.31 -12.61
CA GLU A 36 -0.31 -1.18 -12.63
C GLU A 36 -1.76 -1.67 -12.64
N LEU A 37 -2.04 -2.73 -13.40
CA LEU A 37 -3.35 -3.37 -13.42
C LEU A 37 -3.68 -4.01 -12.08
N ASP A 38 -2.73 -4.71 -11.46
CA ASP A 38 -2.91 -5.27 -10.13
C ASP A 38 -3.23 -4.18 -9.10
N LEU A 39 -2.56 -3.01 -9.18
CA LEU A 39 -2.83 -1.87 -8.32
C LEU A 39 -4.23 -1.28 -8.54
N LEU A 40 -4.64 -1.11 -9.80
CA LEU A 40 -5.99 -0.63 -10.15
C LEU A 40 -7.07 -1.57 -9.65
N PHE A 41 -6.85 -2.87 -9.83
CA PHE A 41 -7.78 -3.90 -9.40
C PHE A 41 -7.90 -3.95 -7.87
N ASP A 42 -6.77 -3.84 -7.16
CA ASP A 42 -6.75 -3.70 -5.71
C ASP A 42 -7.50 -2.45 -5.25
N LEU A 43 -7.25 -1.30 -5.91
CA LEU A 43 -7.88 -0.02 -5.61
C LEU A 43 -9.41 -0.05 -5.78
N GLU A 44 -9.90 -0.81 -6.76
CA GLU A 44 -11.34 -0.95 -6.98
C GLU A 44 -12.01 -1.93 -6.02
N LYS A 45 -11.30 -3.00 -5.63
CA LYS A 45 -11.78 -3.98 -4.64
C LYS A 45 -11.71 -3.48 -3.20
N LEU A 46 -10.97 -2.42 -2.97
CA LEU A 46 -10.77 -1.80 -1.67
C LEU A 46 -12.11 -1.29 -1.10
N PRO A 47 -12.55 -1.75 0.09
CA PRO A 47 -13.82 -1.38 0.71
C PRO A 47 -13.75 0.01 1.38
N VAL A 48 -13.25 1.01 0.65
CA VAL A 48 -13.04 2.36 1.15
C VAL A 48 -13.79 3.38 0.31
N ARG A 49 -14.27 4.43 0.99
CA ARG A 49 -14.93 5.55 0.31
C ARG A 49 -13.99 6.15 -0.73
N LYS A 50 -14.53 6.53 -1.89
CA LYS A 50 -13.76 7.17 -2.97
C LYS A 50 -12.98 8.40 -2.49
N SER A 51 -13.52 9.15 -1.52
CA SER A 51 -12.84 10.28 -0.88
C SER A 51 -11.59 9.90 -0.07
N ALA A 52 -11.56 8.71 0.52
CA ALA A 52 -10.42 8.21 1.30
C ALA A 52 -9.32 7.56 0.43
N ARG A 53 -9.68 7.11 -0.79
CA ARG A 53 -8.73 6.46 -1.73
C ARG A 53 -7.49 7.30 -1.98
N GLY A 54 -7.64 8.60 -2.21
CA GLY A 54 -6.50 9.50 -2.44
C GLY A 54 -5.55 9.61 -1.24
N GLN A 55 -6.06 9.56 -0.01
CA GLN A 55 -5.22 9.58 1.19
C GLN A 55 -4.48 8.26 1.38
N ILE A 56 -5.14 7.13 1.14
CA ILE A 56 -4.53 5.79 1.21
C ILE A 56 -3.42 5.66 0.15
N LEU A 57 -3.68 6.08 -1.08
CA LEU A 57 -2.69 6.07 -2.16
C LEU A 57 -1.45 6.90 -1.83
N ARG A 58 -1.61 8.08 -1.20
CA ARG A 58 -0.48 8.89 -0.73
C ARG A 58 0.37 8.17 0.33
N ARG A 59 -0.29 7.52 1.31
CA ARG A 59 0.41 6.75 2.35
C ARG A 59 1.14 5.55 1.76
N TYR A 60 0.48 4.84 0.86
CA TYR A 60 1.04 3.71 0.14
C TYR A 60 2.25 4.12 -0.70
N ALA A 61 2.19 5.23 -1.44
CA ALA A 61 3.34 5.71 -2.20
C ALA A 61 4.55 6.08 -1.35
N LYS A 62 4.31 6.65 -0.17
CA LYS A 62 5.37 6.91 0.81
C LYS A 62 5.99 5.61 1.32
N ALA A 63 5.17 4.62 1.67
CA ALA A 63 5.62 3.32 2.14
C ALA A 63 6.43 2.56 1.07
N VAL A 64 5.95 2.55 -0.18
CA VAL A 64 6.65 1.97 -1.33
C VAL A 64 7.99 2.68 -1.58
N SER A 65 8.01 4.02 -1.56
CA SER A 65 9.24 4.79 -1.73
C SER A 65 10.28 4.45 -0.66
N GLN A 66 9.83 4.27 0.59
CA GLN A 66 10.70 3.87 1.70
C GLN A 66 11.18 2.42 1.57
N ALA A 67 10.30 1.49 1.18
CA ALA A 67 10.66 0.10 0.93
C ALA A 67 11.68 -0.03 -0.22
N MET A 68 11.49 0.68 -1.32
CA MET A 68 12.43 0.70 -2.45
C MET A 68 13.76 1.36 -2.06
N THR A 69 13.74 2.38 -1.20
CA THR A 69 14.97 2.98 -0.64
C THR A 69 15.73 1.98 0.23
N ASN A 70 15.01 1.14 0.98
CA ASN A 70 15.58 0.06 1.78
C ASN A 70 16.04 -1.16 0.95
N GLY A 71 15.97 -1.09 -0.39
CA GLY A 71 16.43 -2.15 -1.28
C GLY A 71 15.40 -3.23 -1.60
N ALA A 72 14.11 -2.99 -1.33
CA ALA A 72 13.07 -3.93 -1.71
C ALA A 72 13.02 -4.11 -3.24
N PRO A 73 12.95 -5.35 -3.74
CA PRO A 73 12.98 -5.63 -5.17
C PRO A 73 11.67 -5.28 -5.90
N ALA A 74 10.57 -5.10 -5.18
CA ALA A 74 9.26 -4.77 -5.73
C ALA A 74 8.41 -3.99 -4.72
N PRO A 75 7.47 -3.15 -5.19
CA PRO A 75 6.47 -2.53 -4.31
C PRO A 75 5.60 -3.61 -3.64
N PRO A 76 5.38 -3.54 -2.31
CA PRO A 76 4.40 -4.40 -1.63
C PRO A 76 3.01 -4.21 -2.22
N ARG A 77 2.15 -5.23 -2.26
CA ARG A 77 0.80 -5.09 -2.83
C ARG A 77 -0.07 -4.15 -2.02
N LEU A 78 -0.95 -3.40 -2.69
CA LEU A 78 -1.81 -2.42 -2.04
C LEU A 78 -2.79 -3.06 -1.05
N ARG A 79 -3.36 -4.23 -1.39
CA ARG A 79 -4.23 -4.98 -0.48
C ARG A 79 -3.56 -5.36 0.84
N ASP A 80 -2.30 -5.80 0.78
CA ASP A 80 -1.55 -6.26 1.95
C ASP A 80 -1.19 -5.07 2.83
N PHE A 81 -0.74 -3.97 2.20
CA PHE A 81 -0.52 -2.70 2.90
C PHE A 81 -1.79 -2.18 3.57
N PHE A 82 -2.93 -2.28 2.89
CA PHE A 82 -4.19 -1.80 3.44
C PHE A 82 -4.67 -2.66 4.62
N ALA A 83 -4.53 -3.98 4.55
CA ALA A 83 -4.87 -4.87 5.65
C ALA A 83 -4.05 -4.52 6.90
N LEU A 84 -2.74 -4.30 6.75
CA LEU A 84 -1.85 -3.87 7.84
C LEU A 84 -2.25 -2.51 8.42
N GLU A 85 -2.60 -1.53 7.58
CA GLU A 85 -3.02 -0.20 8.06
C GLU A 85 -4.38 -0.27 8.78
N MET A 86 -5.30 -1.13 8.34
CA MET A 86 -6.58 -1.36 9.03
C MET A 86 -6.38 -2.06 10.36
N GLU A 87 -5.50 -3.06 10.44
CA GLU A 87 -5.15 -3.70 11.69
C GLU A 87 -4.52 -2.71 12.67
N ARG A 88 -3.62 -1.85 12.19
CA ARG A 88 -3.01 -0.76 12.99
C ARG A 88 -4.07 0.20 13.50
N GLN A 89 -5.00 0.64 12.65
CA GLN A 89 -6.09 1.53 13.03
C GLN A 89 -7.08 0.87 13.99
N HIS A 90 -7.38 -0.41 13.80
CA HIS A 90 -8.25 -1.17 14.69
C HIS A 90 -7.60 -1.37 16.06
N ALA A 91 -6.31 -1.73 16.11
CA ALA A 91 -5.54 -1.83 17.33
C ALA A 91 -5.44 -0.48 18.06
N GLU A 92 -5.21 0.62 17.33
CA GLU A 92 -5.22 1.98 17.90
C GLU A 92 -6.61 2.36 18.44
N MET A 93 -7.69 1.99 17.74
CA MET A 93 -9.07 2.24 18.18
C MET A 93 -9.41 1.42 19.44
N LEU A 94 -8.99 0.16 19.51
CA LEU A 94 -9.14 -0.68 20.69
C LEU A 94 -8.34 -0.13 21.88
N ALA A 95 -7.10 0.31 21.64
CA ALA A 95 -6.26 0.95 22.65
C ALA A 95 -6.86 2.29 23.14
N ALA A 96 -7.44 3.09 22.24
CA ALA A 96 -8.10 4.36 22.57
C ALA A 96 -9.45 4.17 23.29
N ARG A 97 -10.12 3.03 23.09
CA ARG A 97 -11.39 2.70 23.75
C ARG A 97 -11.21 2.28 25.22
N GLY A 98 -9.98 2.01 25.67
CA GLY A 98 -9.71 1.72 27.07
C GLY A 98 -10.40 0.46 27.58
N GLU A 99 -10.55 -0.57 26.73
CA GLU A 99 -10.86 -1.92 27.19
C GLU A 99 -9.53 -2.61 27.52
N GLY A 100 -9.00 -2.30 28.71
CA GLY A 100 -8.06 -3.19 29.35
C GLY A 100 -8.83 -4.43 29.79
N LEU A 101 -8.86 -5.48 28.96
CA LEU A 101 -9.26 -6.81 29.40
C LEU A 101 -8.44 -7.88 28.67
N SER A 102 -7.52 -8.44 29.46
CA SER A 102 -7.09 -9.83 29.45
C SER A 102 -6.01 -10.21 28.45
N GLU A 103 -4.83 -10.50 29.01
CA GLU A 103 -3.61 -11.08 28.42
C GLU A 103 -3.79 -12.41 27.65
N GLU A 104 -5.00 -12.84 27.31
CA GLU A 104 -5.26 -14.21 26.80
C GLU A 104 -5.27 -14.31 25.26
N HIS A 105 -5.42 -13.20 24.52
CA HIS A 105 -5.54 -13.27 23.04
C HIS A 105 -4.25 -13.05 22.26
N VAL A 106 -3.13 -12.68 22.90
CA VAL A 106 -1.86 -12.40 22.20
C VAL A 106 -1.16 -13.70 21.74
N LEU A 107 -1.56 -14.87 22.24
CA LEU A 107 -0.93 -16.15 21.87
C LEU A 107 -1.53 -16.86 20.65
N ALA A 108 -2.63 -16.36 20.06
CA ALA A 108 -3.32 -17.10 18.99
C ALA A 108 -2.83 -16.83 17.55
N HIS A 109 -1.86 -15.94 17.32
CA HIS A 109 -1.39 -15.65 15.95
C HIS A 109 0.13 -15.70 15.75
N ALA A 110 0.88 -16.29 16.69
CA ALA A 110 2.32 -16.51 16.58
C ALA A 110 2.74 -17.99 16.45
N VAL A 111 1.79 -18.95 16.41
CA VAL A 111 2.09 -20.34 16.08
C VAL A 111 1.02 -20.92 15.16
N SER A 112 1.31 -20.93 13.86
CA SER A 112 1.05 -22.05 12.93
C SER A 112 1.79 -21.80 11.62
#